data_AF-A0A7Y3K7H8-F1
#
_entry.id   AF-A0A7Y3K7H8-F1
#
_cell.length_a   1.000
_cell.length_b   1.000
_cell.length_c   1.000
_cell.angle_alpha   90.00
_cell.angle_beta   90.00
_cell.angle_gamma   90.00
#
_symmetry.space_group_name_H-M   'P 1'
#
loop_
_entity.id
_entity.type
_entity.pdbx_description
1 polymer ?
#
loop_
_entity_poly.entity_id
_entity_poly.type
_entity_poly.pdbx_seq_one_letter_code
_entity_poly.pdbx_strand_id
1 'polypeptide(L)'
;MPASHRYNAGMKYGRTQHPHHRTKNGAAKAVGVRRQYTIRKVPMGVDAALRKAAREHGKSINQTALDALAAGLRLGNQQPQHNDLDFMAGTWKDDPDFDAAIKAQDHVDRATWRS
;
A
#
# COMPACT_ATOMS: atom_id res chain seq x y z
N MET A 1 -67.78 13.16 23.90
CA MET A 1 -66.79 14.20 24.23
C MET A 1 -66.81 14.44 25.73
N PRO A 2 -65.70 14.29 26.47
CA PRO A 2 -64.72 13.20 26.51
C PRO A 2 -64.93 12.27 27.74
N ALA A 3 -64.56 11.00 27.61
CA ALA A 3 -64.43 10.06 28.73
C ALA A 3 -63.19 9.17 28.50
N SER A 4 -62.26 9.15 29.46
CA SER A 4 -61.23 8.11 29.65
C SER A 4 -60.53 8.40 30.98
N HIS A 5 -60.93 7.77 32.08
CA HIS A 5 -60.42 6.49 32.61
C HIS A 5 -58.92 6.48 32.98
N ARG A 6 -58.68 6.88 34.23
CA ARG A 6 -57.81 6.33 35.30
C ARG A 6 -56.91 5.09 35.02
N TYR A 7 -55.63 5.21 35.42
CA TYR A 7 -54.66 4.27 36.09
C TYR A 7 -54.42 2.87 35.45
N ASN A 8 -53.23 2.22 35.42
CA ASN A 8 -52.16 2.11 36.42
C ASN A 8 -50.89 1.40 35.83
N ALA A 9 -49.73 1.67 36.45
CA ALA A 9 -48.60 0.78 36.76
C ALA A 9 -48.01 -0.23 35.72
N GLY A 10 -46.68 -0.17 35.54
CA GLY A 10 -45.88 -1.39 35.37
C GLY A 10 -44.59 -1.28 34.56
N MET A 11 -43.48 -1.73 35.18
CA MET A 11 -42.28 -2.31 34.56
C MET A 11 -41.16 -1.36 34.13
N LYS A 12 -40.24 -1.16 35.09
CA LYS A 12 -38.84 -0.79 34.87
C LYS A 12 -38.13 -1.92 34.11
N TYR A 13 -37.53 -1.63 32.96
CA TYR A 13 -36.51 -2.50 32.37
C TYR A 13 -35.13 -1.99 32.76
N GLY A 14 -34.50 -2.68 33.71
CA GLY A 14 -33.07 -2.59 33.94
C GLY A 14 -32.34 -3.22 32.75
N ARG A 15 -31.38 -2.49 32.18
CA ARG A 15 -30.37 -3.08 31.30
C ARG A 15 -29.03 -2.97 32.00
N THR A 16 -28.71 -4.04 32.71
CA THR A 16 -27.41 -4.35 33.28
C THR A 16 -26.33 -4.21 32.19
N GLN A 17 -25.39 -3.28 32.38
CA GLN A 17 -24.24 -3.15 31.50
C GLN A 17 -23.29 -4.32 31.79
N HIS A 18 -23.25 -5.32 30.91
CA HIS A 18 -22.18 -6.30 30.90
C HIS A 18 -20.94 -5.68 30.24
N PRO A 19 -19.77 -5.67 30.90
CA PRO A 19 -18.55 -5.18 30.28
C PRO A 19 -18.03 -6.23 29.29
N HIS A 20 -18.10 -5.91 28.00
CA HIS A 20 -17.34 -6.65 27.00
C HIS A 20 -15.85 -6.38 27.23
N HIS A 21 -15.17 -7.36 27.81
CA HIS A 21 -13.72 -7.46 27.78
C HIS A 21 -13.28 -7.65 26.32
N ARG A 22 -13.11 -6.53 25.60
CA ARG A 22 -12.39 -6.53 24.33
C ARG A 22 -10.90 -6.57 24.67
N THR A 23 -10.33 -7.76 24.63
CA THR A 23 -8.88 -7.96 24.64
C THR A 23 -8.30 -7.24 23.42
N LYS A 24 -7.75 -6.04 23.65
CA LYS A 24 -6.95 -5.35 22.65
C LYS A 24 -5.56 -5.98 22.67
N ASN A 25 -5.39 -7.09 21.95
CA ASN A 25 -4.07 -7.46 21.44
C ASN A 25 -3.72 -6.48 20.29
N GLY A 26 -3.53 -5.22 20.67
CA GLY A 26 -2.93 -4.22 19.80
C GLY A 26 -1.44 -4.36 19.94
N ALA A 27 -0.81 -5.09 19.02
CA ALA A 27 0.62 -4.93 18.78
C ALA A 27 0.89 -3.42 18.72
N ALA A 28 1.65 -2.92 19.69
CA ALA A 28 1.98 -1.51 19.78
C ALA A 28 2.71 -1.16 18.47
N LYS A 29 2.04 -0.48 17.55
CA LYS A 29 2.72 0.08 16.38
C LYS A 29 3.79 1.00 16.95
N ALA A 30 5.05 0.71 16.67
CA ALA A 30 6.15 1.61 16.95
C ALA A 30 5.83 2.94 16.24
N VAL A 31 5.34 3.92 16.99
CA VAL A 31 5.16 5.27 16.49
C VAL A 31 6.56 5.89 16.49
N GLY A 32 7.34 5.57 15.46
CA GLY A 32 8.62 6.23 15.22
C GLY A 32 8.38 7.73 15.10
N VAL A 33 9.22 8.54 15.75
CA VAL A 33 9.12 10.00 15.72
C VAL A 33 9.22 10.47 14.27
N ARG A 34 8.14 11.05 13.73
CA ARG A 34 8.12 11.63 12.38
C ARG A 34 8.47 13.11 12.46
N ARG A 35 9.38 13.57 11.60
CA ARG A 35 9.70 14.99 11.41
C ARG A 35 8.96 15.51 10.17
N GLN A 36 8.45 16.73 10.25
CA GLN A 36 7.81 17.41 9.13
C GLN A 36 8.68 18.57 8.66
N TYR A 37 8.91 18.63 7.35
CA TYR A 37 9.65 19.71 6.70
C TYR A 37 8.78 20.35 5.63
N THR A 38 8.87 21.67 5.50
CA THR A 38 8.28 22.41 4.38
C THR A 38 9.39 22.78 3.40
N ILE A 39 9.34 22.22 2.18
CA ILE A 39 10.26 22.59 1.11
C ILE A 39 9.67 23.80 0.39
N ARG A 40 10.36 24.95 0.48
CA ARG A 40 9.93 26.21 -0.13
C ARG A 40 10.62 26.42 -1.47
N LYS A 41 9.98 27.19 -2.36
CA LYS A 41 10.53 27.60 -3.67
C LYS A 41 10.97 26.40 -4.54
N VAL A 42 10.13 25.37 -4.63
CA VAL A 42 10.37 24.22 -5.51
C VAL A 42 10.42 24.72 -6.97
N PRO A 43 11.51 24.48 -7.71
CA PRO A 43 11.58 24.88 -9.12
C PRO A 43 10.46 24.22 -9.95
N MET A 44 9.91 24.92 -10.94
CA MET A 44 8.79 24.41 -11.75
C MET A 44 9.09 23.05 -12.40
N GLY A 45 10.32 22.84 -12.90
CA GLY A 45 10.72 21.57 -13.49
C GLY A 45 10.68 20.41 -12.49
N VAL A 46 10.98 20.67 -11.21
CA VAL A 46 10.94 19.65 -10.15
C VAL A 46 9.50 19.31 -9.76
N ASP A 47 8.62 20.30 -9.61
CA ASP A 47 7.18 20.05 -9.35
C ASP A 47 6.53 19.24 -10.48
N ALA A 48 6.80 19.61 -11.74
CA ALA A 48 6.29 18.90 -12.91
C ALA A 48 6.77 17.43 -12.94
N ALA A 49 8.06 17.19 -12.68
CA ALA A 49 8.61 15.85 -12.63
C ALA A 49 8.00 15.01 -11.49
N LEU A 50 7.86 15.58 -10.29
CA LEU A 50 7.23 14.90 -9.15
C LEU A 50 5.77 14.54 -9.42
N ARG A 51 4.99 15.43 -10.03
CA ARG A 51 3.59 15.15 -10.39
C ARG A 51 3.46 14.08 -11.45
N LYS A 52 4.34 14.09 -12.46
CA LYS A 52 4.39 13.05 -13.49
C LYS A 52 4.64 11.68 -12.84
N ALA A 53 5.70 11.57 -12.04
CA ALA A 53 6.04 10.33 -11.35
C ALA A 53 4.94 9.86 -10.37
N ALA A 54 4.30 10.79 -9.65
CA ALA A 54 3.17 10.47 -8.77
C ALA A 54 2.00 9.84 -9.53
N ARG A 55 1.67 10.35 -10.73
CA ARG A 55 0.62 9.80 -11.59
C ARG A 55 0.99 8.44 -12.15
N GLU A 56 2.22 8.28 -12.66
CA GLU A 56 2.71 7.03 -13.24
C GLU A 56 2.70 5.88 -12.22
N HIS A 57 3.06 6.17 -10.96
CA HIS A 57 3.13 5.15 -9.91
C HIS A 57 1.88 5.08 -9.01
N GLY A 58 0.85 5.88 -9.26
CA GLY A 58 -0.36 5.93 -8.42
C GLY A 58 -0.09 6.37 -6.97
N LYS A 59 1.00 7.11 -6.71
CA LYS A 59 1.43 7.55 -5.38
C LYS A 59 0.98 8.97 -5.09
N SER A 60 0.85 9.31 -3.81
CA SER A 60 0.69 10.70 -3.41
C SER A 60 1.97 11.50 -3.70
N ILE A 61 1.83 12.80 -4.01
CA ILE A 61 2.99 13.66 -4.27
C ILE A 61 3.98 13.70 -3.10
N ASN A 62 3.48 13.63 -1.87
CA ASN A 62 4.32 13.60 -0.66
C ASN A 62 5.13 12.31 -0.58
N GLN A 63 4.52 11.16 -0.88
CA GLN A 63 5.24 9.89 -0.90
C GLN A 63 6.31 9.89 -1.99
N THR A 64 5.96 10.35 -3.21
CA THR A 64 6.92 10.47 -4.30
C THR A 64 8.09 11.40 -3.95
N ALA A 65 7.82 12.51 -3.26
CA ALA A 65 8.87 13.43 -2.81
C ALA A 65 9.79 12.78 -1.75
N LEU A 66 9.23 12.02 -0.81
CA LEU A 66 10.03 11.26 0.17
C LEU A 66 10.88 10.19 -0.51
N ASP A 67 10.31 9.43 -1.46
CA ASP A 67 11.03 8.41 -2.22
C ASP A 67 12.20 9.03 -3.01
N ALA A 68 11.98 10.18 -3.66
CA ALA A 68 13.02 10.90 -4.40
C ALA A 68 14.13 11.44 -3.49
N LEU A 69 13.78 11.97 -2.30
CA LEU A 69 14.77 12.41 -1.31
C LEU A 69 15.58 11.24 -0.76
N ALA A 70 14.93 10.12 -0.44
CA ALA A 70 15.58 8.92 0.02
C ALA A 70 16.58 8.39 -1.04
N ALA A 71 16.15 8.28 -2.30
CA ALA A 71 17.00 7.88 -3.41
C ALA A 71 18.19 8.84 -3.62
N GLY A 72 17.94 10.15 -3.63
CA GLY A 72 18.98 11.17 -3.81
C GLY A 72 20.02 11.20 -2.67
N LEU A 73 19.60 10.89 -1.45
CA LEU A 73 20.48 10.77 -0.28
C LEU A 73 21.08 9.37 -0.13
N ARG A 74 20.78 8.44 -1.07
CA ARG A 74 21.18 7.02 -1.01
C ARG A 74 20.74 6.34 0.29
N LEU A 75 19.62 6.79 0.85
CA LEU A 75 19.01 6.25 2.05
C LEU A 75 17.99 5.19 1.64
N GLY A 76 18.32 3.93 1.93
CA GLY A 76 17.39 2.81 1.81
C GLY A 76 17.50 2.04 0.50
N ASN A 77 17.88 0.76 0.64
CA ASN A 77 17.59 -0.34 -0.27
C ASN A 77 16.07 -0.65 -0.31
N GLN A 78 15.20 0.36 -0.32
CA GLN A 78 13.79 0.10 -0.59
C GLN A 78 13.68 -0.22 -2.07
N GLN A 79 13.88 -1.49 -2.39
CA GLN A 79 13.53 -2.03 -3.70
C GLN A 79 12.15 -1.46 -4.05
N PRO A 80 12.03 -0.70 -5.16
CA PRO A 80 10.72 -0.28 -5.60
C PRO A 80 9.83 -1.51 -5.70
N GLN A 81 8.74 -1.52 -4.95
CA GLN A 81 7.71 -2.56 -5.10
C GLN A 81 7.01 -2.29 -6.43
N HIS A 82 7.40 -3.07 -7.43
CA HIS A 82 6.78 -3.11 -8.75
C HIS A 82 5.61 -4.08 -8.71
N ASN A 83 4.42 -3.57 -8.39
CA ASN A 83 3.20 -4.38 -8.23
C ASN A 83 2.31 -4.36 -9.50
N ASP A 84 2.77 -3.68 -10.56
CA ASP A 84 2.03 -3.50 -11.81
C ASP A 84 1.89 -4.81 -12.61
N LEU A 85 2.76 -5.79 -12.38
CA LEU A 85 2.71 -7.11 -13.01
C LEU A 85 2.18 -8.21 -12.08
N ASP A 86 1.79 -7.88 -10.85
CA ASP A 86 1.32 -8.88 -9.86
C ASP A 86 0.11 -9.66 -10.38
N PHE A 87 -0.73 -9.03 -11.20
CA PHE A 87 -1.90 -9.69 -11.80
C PHE A 87 -1.54 -10.79 -12.81
N MET A 88 -0.32 -10.77 -13.35
CA MET A 88 0.18 -11.78 -14.28
C MET A 88 0.81 -12.98 -13.55
N ALA A 89 1.13 -12.83 -12.26
CA ALA A 89 1.69 -13.91 -11.48
C ALA A 89 0.65 -15.04 -11.35
N GLY A 90 1.03 -16.26 -11.75
CA GLY A 90 0.14 -17.42 -11.71
C GLY A 90 -0.87 -17.53 -12.86
N THR A 91 -0.88 -16.59 -13.82
CA THR A 91 -1.71 -16.69 -15.03
C THR A 91 -0.99 -17.35 -16.21
N TRP A 92 0.19 -17.93 -15.97
CA TRP A 92 0.95 -18.63 -16.99
C TRP A 92 0.18 -19.84 -17.51
N LYS A 93 0.31 -20.08 -18.81
CA LYS A 93 -0.21 -21.27 -19.48
C LYS A 93 0.98 -22.11 -19.93
N ASP A 94 0.85 -23.41 -19.79
CA ASP A 94 1.84 -24.34 -20.32
C ASP A 94 1.87 -24.23 -21.85
N ASP A 95 3.05 -23.91 -22.39
CA ASP A 95 3.30 -23.73 -23.81
C ASP A 95 4.60 -24.47 -24.20
N PRO A 96 4.48 -25.64 -24.87
CA PRO A 96 5.64 -26.45 -25.27
C PRO A 96 6.61 -25.72 -26.20
N ASP A 97 6.13 -24.78 -27.02
CA ASP A 97 6.97 -24.02 -27.95
C ASP A 97 7.80 -22.97 -27.18
N PHE A 98 7.20 -22.35 -26.15
CA PHE A 98 7.91 -21.50 -25.22
C PHE A 98 9.01 -22.28 -24.47
N ASP A 99 8.71 -23.47 -23.97
CA ASP A 99 9.70 -24.33 -23.29
C ASP A 99 10.87 -24.71 -24.20
N ALA A 100 10.59 -25.01 -25.47
CA ALA A 100 11.62 -25.29 -26.46
C ALA A 100 12.49 -24.05 -26.73
N ALA A 101 11.89 -22.86 -26.83
CA ALA A 101 12.60 -21.60 -27.02
C ALA A 101 13.50 -21.25 -25.83
N ILE A 102 13.02 -21.42 -24.60
CA ILE A 102 13.82 -21.18 -23.39
C ILE A 102 15.02 -22.15 -23.33
N LYS A 103 14.82 -23.44 -23.63
CA LYS A 103 15.93 -24.41 -23.70
C LYS A 103 16.97 -24.04 -24.75
N ALA A 104 16.55 -23.52 -25.89
CA ALA A 104 17.46 -23.04 -26.92
C ALA A 104 18.22 -21.79 -26.48
N GLN A 105 17.57 -20.86 -25.80
CA GLN A 105 18.18 -19.64 -25.26
C GLN A 105 19.21 -19.94 -24.17
N ASP A 106 18.93 -20.90 -23.28
CA ASP A 106 19.84 -21.29 -22.18
C ASP A 106 21.10 -22.00 -22.67
N HIS A 107 21.14 -22.41 -23.94
CA HIS A 107 22.32 -23.00 -24.55
C HIS A 107 23.33 -21.91 -24.97
N VAL A 108 24.23 -21.58 -24.04
CA VAL A 108 25.31 -20.62 -24.29
C VAL A 108 26.31 -21.15 -25.31
N ASP A 109 26.42 -20.48 -26.46
CA ASP A 109 27.53 -20.69 -27.38
C ASP A 109 28.82 -20.06 -26.84
N ARG A 110 29.77 -20.93 -26.45
CA ARG A 110 31.05 -20.52 -25.90
C ARG A 110 31.98 -19.85 -26.90
N ALA A 111 31.78 -20.04 -28.20
CA ALA A 111 32.58 -19.36 -29.23
C ALA A 111 32.23 -17.87 -29.28
N THR A 112 30.94 -17.55 -29.17
CA THR A 112 30.41 -16.18 -29.13
C THR A 112 30.69 -15.45 -27.80
N TRP A 113 30.82 -16.17 -26.67
CA TRP A 113 31.03 -15.55 -25.35
C TRP A 113 32.48 -15.11 -25.06
N ARG A 114 33.49 -15.64 -25.78
CA ARG A 114 34.92 -15.42 -25.46
C ARG A 114 35.59 -14.28 -26.23
N SER A 115 34.85 -13.54 -27.06
CA SER A 115 35.35 -12.38 -27.81
C SER A 115 35.15 -11.07 -27.04
#